data_AF-A0A7W1NDS8-F1
#
_entry.id   AF-A0A7W1NDS8-F1
#
_cell.length_a   1.000
_cell.length_b   1.000
_cell.length_c   1.000
_cell.angle_alpha   90.00
_cell.angle_beta   90.00
_cell.angle_gamma   90.00
#
_symmetry.space_group_name_H-M   'P 1'
#
loop_
_entity.id
_entity.type
_entity.pdbx_description
1 polymer ?
#
loop_
_entity_poly.entity_id
_entity_poly.type
_entity_poly.pdbx_seq_one_letter_code
_entity_poly.pdbx_strand_id
1 'polypeptide(L)'
;MSQNVRNRRLLMIAGDKSHGPEGNGIHDYGWDARVCAAMLMRSTVSALITCRVVDGWPGDEDLAWSDAIAVFCDGRDGEHYREALHQADPRAVAQVEALVARGAGVAVLHFGLFAGEGDAERALRWCGGYFQWQGDDGGRAWRSRITTLETSVDVVPGHAATRGLPERFTLREEFYHDLRLADRAVPLLRVPALHGTRRDGDVVAWAVERAGGGRGFGASLGHDHANWALPAYRAALLNGLAWCAGAEIPPGGVQAKHLCRDEAALIIAGRPADAALRVLLLSGNEAHRWHNWPTTGPAIASALTRDRRIAVDAITDVSELARRDLGSYDAIALNWCNWQDPAGASPGARTALAAFVAAGGGLIVIHFANGALHGSLPGAADSDWPEYRRLVRRVWDHHGDSAHDDFATFVASPRGEHPIVAGLEPFAVADELYVRQVGDEPIAAMLEAPSRLTGATEPLAWAYRYGRGRVFQTLLGHSERTYDAFAAREMLRRAAAWVAGRELRSLTPVDDTAIAALTATTGRLQP
;
A
#
# COMPACT_ATOMS: atom_id res chain seq x y z
N MET A 1 -4.97 42.22 -5.32
CA MET A 1 -5.23 41.78 -3.93
C MET A 1 -5.17 40.25 -3.93
N SER A 2 -4.09 39.67 -3.40
CA SER A 2 -3.98 38.22 -3.23
C SER A 2 -5.01 37.80 -2.18
N GLN A 3 -6.14 37.21 -2.60
CA GLN A 3 -7.02 36.54 -1.64
C GLN A 3 -6.21 35.36 -1.09
N ASN A 4 -6.00 35.34 0.22
CA ASN A 4 -5.29 34.28 0.90
C ASN A 4 -6.10 32.99 0.73
N VAL A 5 -5.70 32.13 -0.21
CA VAL A 5 -6.48 30.95 -0.57
C VAL A 5 -6.41 29.96 0.59
N ARG A 6 -7.53 29.83 1.33
CA ARG A 6 -7.60 28.97 2.52
C ARG A 6 -7.53 27.51 2.10
N ASN A 7 -6.47 26.82 2.51
CA ASN A 7 -6.36 25.36 2.41
C ASN A 7 -7.40 24.70 3.33
N ARG A 8 -8.20 23.78 2.77
CA ARG A 8 -9.30 23.08 3.41
C ARG A 8 -8.86 21.73 3.96
N ARG A 9 -9.36 21.40 5.15
CA ARG A 9 -8.99 20.19 5.88
C ARG A 9 -10.09 19.14 5.78
N LEU A 10 -9.85 18.09 5.00
CA LEU A 10 -10.78 16.99 4.82
C LEU A 10 -10.33 15.78 5.62
N LEU A 11 -11.16 15.33 6.56
CA LEU A 11 -10.92 14.11 7.32
C LEU A 11 -11.64 12.93 6.65
N MET A 12 -10.87 11.97 6.15
CA MET A 12 -11.39 10.70 5.63
C MET A 12 -11.54 9.70 6.78
N ILE A 13 -12.75 9.19 6.96
CA ILE A 13 -13.10 8.21 7.98
C ILE A 13 -13.25 6.86 7.28
N ALA A 14 -12.32 5.96 7.55
CA ALA A 14 -12.25 4.62 6.96
C ALA A 14 -12.83 3.58 7.92
N GLY A 15 -13.95 2.97 7.55
CA GLY A 15 -14.55 1.86 8.28
C GLY A 15 -14.01 0.50 7.86
N ASP A 16 -14.26 -0.48 8.72
CA ASP A 16 -13.99 -1.88 8.42
C ASP A 16 -14.97 -2.42 7.37
N LYS A 17 -14.51 -3.40 6.61
CA LYS A 17 -15.36 -4.18 5.71
C LYS A 17 -16.15 -5.20 6.53
N SER A 18 -17.47 -5.23 6.40
CA SER A 18 -18.31 -6.17 7.13
C SER A 18 -18.65 -7.46 6.39
N HIS A 19 -18.58 -7.45 5.05
CA HIS A 19 -19.03 -8.58 4.24
C HIS A 19 -18.34 -8.69 2.89
N GLY A 20 -18.36 -9.92 2.36
CA GLY A 20 -17.60 -10.32 1.17
C GLY A 20 -16.14 -10.67 1.50
N PRO A 21 -15.44 -11.43 0.63
CA PRO A 21 -14.05 -11.81 0.86
C PRO A 21 -13.11 -10.61 0.98
N GLU A 22 -12.17 -10.63 1.92
CA GLU A 22 -11.08 -9.65 1.96
C GLU A 22 -10.26 -9.70 0.67
N GLY A 23 -9.80 -8.54 0.19
CA GLY A 23 -8.93 -8.44 -0.98
C GLY A 23 -9.61 -8.60 -2.34
N ASN A 24 -10.94 -8.76 -2.40
CA ASN A 24 -11.67 -8.86 -3.68
C ASN A 24 -11.95 -7.50 -4.36
N GLY A 25 -11.52 -6.39 -3.76
CA GLY A 25 -11.71 -5.04 -4.30
C GLY A 25 -13.11 -4.44 -4.13
N ILE A 26 -14.05 -5.15 -3.52
CA ILE A 26 -15.40 -4.66 -3.23
C ILE A 26 -15.48 -4.19 -1.77
N HIS A 27 -16.18 -3.08 -1.50
CA HIS A 27 -16.34 -2.52 -0.15
C HIS A 27 -15.00 -2.32 0.57
N ASP A 28 -13.99 -1.88 -0.18
CA ASP A 28 -12.64 -1.69 0.34
C ASP A 28 -12.46 -0.29 0.92
N TYR A 29 -13.36 0.06 1.84
CA TYR A 29 -13.51 1.42 2.39
C TYR A 29 -12.19 2.01 2.89
N GLY A 30 -11.39 1.19 3.57
CA GLY A 30 -10.07 1.59 4.07
C GLY A 30 -9.10 1.98 2.97
N TRP A 31 -9.09 1.25 1.84
CA TRP A 31 -8.26 1.60 0.69
C TRP A 31 -8.88 2.72 -0.16
N ASP A 32 -10.19 2.77 -0.31
CA ASP A 32 -10.89 3.82 -1.04
C ASP A 32 -10.67 5.20 -0.41
N ALA A 33 -10.78 5.29 0.93
CA ALA A 33 -10.46 6.50 1.68
C ALA A 33 -9.00 6.95 1.47
N ARG A 34 -8.04 6.01 1.53
CA ARG A 34 -6.60 6.29 1.38
C ARG A 34 -6.23 6.72 -0.03
N VAL A 35 -6.69 5.99 -1.04
CA VAL A 35 -6.46 6.31 -2.46
C VAL A 35 -7.09 7.66 -2.79
N CYS A 36 -8.32 7.90 -2.32
CA CYS A 36 -8.99 9.20 -2.50
C CYS A 36 -8.21 10.35 -1.88
N ALA A 37 -7.82 10.25 -0.60
CA ALA A 37 -7.02 11.27 0.08
C ALA A 37 -5.69 11.54 -0.64
N ALA A 38 -4.97 10.47 -1.02
CA ALA A 38 -3.70 10.58 -1.73
C ALA A 38 -3.86 11.27 -3.09
N MET A 39 -4.92 10.95 -3.83
CA MET A 39 -5.23 11.59 -5.11
C MET A 39 -5.55 13.08 -4.94
N LEU A 40 -6.37 13.46 -3.94
CA LEU A 40 -6.63 14.88 -3.63
C LEU A 40 -5.33 15.64 -3.34
N MET A 41 -4.46 15.08 -2.48
CA MET A 41 -3.17 15.67 -2.11
C MET A 41 -2.16 15.75 -3.26
N ARG A 42 -2.39 15.04 -4.38
CA ARG A 42 -1.52 15.05 -5.57
C ARG A 42 -2.22 15.55 -6.83
N SER A 43 -3.40 16.14 -6.67
CA SER A 43 -4.21 16.65 -7.78
C SER A 43 -3.93 18.13 -8.09
N THR A 44 -4.64 18.66 -9.08
CA THR A 44 -4.69 20.10 -9.37
C THR A 44 -5.22 20.96 -8.22
N VAL A 45 -5.83 20.38 -7.19
CA VAL A 45 -6.28 21.10 -5.98
C VAL A 45 -5.41 20.85 -4.76
N SER A 46 -4.22 20.24 -4.92
CA SER A 46 -3.30 19.92 -3.81
C SER A 46 -2.91 21.12 -2.93
N ALA A 47 -2.90 22.34 -3.46
CA ALA A 47 -2.67 23.56 -2.67
C ALA A 47 -3.92 24.02 -1.88
N LEU A 48 -5.11 23.56 -2.28
CA LEU A 48 -6.41 23.95 -1.73
C LEU A 48 -6.95 22.97 -0.70
N ILE A 49 -6.43 21.75 -0.65
CA ILE A 49 -6.94 20.69 0.21
C ILE A 49 -5.81 19.88 0.85
N THR A 50 -5.98 19.59 2.14
CA THR A 50 -5.15 18.67 2.91
C THR A 50 -6.05 17.58 3.48
N CYS A 51 -5.60 16.33 3.39
CA CYS A 51 -6.36 15.19 3.88
C CYS A 51 -5.69 14.56 5.10
N ARG A 52 -6.48 14.08 6.05
CA ARG A 52 -6.08 13.07 7.04
C ARG A 52 -6.95 11.83 6.84
N VAL A 53 -6.40 10.66 7.10
CA VAL A 53 -7.16 9.40 7.08
C VAL A 53 -7.08 8.77 8.46
N VAL A 54 -8.22 8.40 9.01
CA VAL A 54 -8.35 7.68 10.29
C VAL A 54 -9.11 6.39 10.06
N ASP A 55 -8.68 5.32 10.73
CA ASP A 55 -9.42 4.06 10.76
C ASP A 55 -10.40 4.08 11.94
N GLY A 56 -11.66 3.75 11.69
CA GLY A 56 -12.74 3.86 12.66
C GLY A 56 -13.18 5.32 12.92
N TRP A 57 -14.06 5.49 13.91
CA TRP A 57 -14.59 6.81 14.25
C TRP A 57 -13.54 7.69 14.97
N PRO A 58 -13.30 8.94 14.51
CA PRO A 58 -12.25 9.81 15.03
C PRO A 58 -12.47 10.30 16.46
N GLY A 59 -11.35 10.67 17.11
CA GLY A 59 -11.36 11.46 18.34
C GLY A 59 -11.65 12.93 18.11
N ASP A 60 -11.86 13.68 19.20
CA ASP A 60 -12.24 15.09 19.16
C ASP A 60 -11.19 16.01 18.51
N GLU A 61 -9.90 15.64 18.57
CA GLU A 61 -8.82 16.39 17.93
C GLU A 61 -8.95 16.42 16.41
N ASP A 62 -9.18 15.26 15.78
CA ASP A 62 -9.32 15.16 14.33
C ASP A 62 -10.59 15.86 13.83
N LEU A 63 -11.67 15.75 14.60
CA LEU A 63 -12.93 16.45 14.34
C LEU A 63 -12.79 17.97 14.50
N ALA A 64 -11.99 18.45 15.46
CA ALA A 64 -11.69 19.87 15.61
C ALA A 64 -10.77 20.39 14.49
N TRP A 65 -9.88 19.54 13.97
CA TRP A 65 -8.99 19.88 12.87
C TRP A 65 -9.73 20.09 11.54
N SER A 66 -10.82 19.37 11.28
CA SER A 66 -11.47 19.29 9.97
C SER A 66 -12.41 20.44 9.61
N ASP A 67 -12.39 20.85 8.34
CA ASP A 67 -13.42 21.68 7.71
C ASP A 67 -14.56 20.82 7.12
N ALA A 68 -14.30 19.53 6.85
CA ALA A 68 -15.30 18.54 6.46
C ALA A 68 -14.86 17.11 6.80
N ILE A 69 -15.84 16.22 6.90
CA ILE A 69 -15.62 14.77 7.00
C ILE A 69 -16.13 14.06 5.74
N ALA A 70 -15.48 12.95 5.38
CA ALA A 70 -15.95 12.01 4.37
C ALA A 70 -15.96 10.60 4.93
N VAL A 71 -17.13 9.97 4.93
CA VAL A 71 -17.35 8.67 5.57
C VAL A 71 -17.37 7.58 4.51
N PHE A 72 -16.38 6.69 4.58
CA PHE A 72 -16.29 5.46 3.82
C PHE A 72 -16.47 4.32 4.81
N CYS A 73 -17.68 3.80 4.93
CA CYS A 73 -17.94 2.72 5.86
C CYS A 73 -19.12 1.87 5.41
N ASP A 74 -19.27 0.78 6.14
CA ASP A 74 -20.45 -0.06 6.13
C ASP A 74 -21.71 0.65 6.64
N GLY A 75 -22.87 0.01 6.53
CA GLY A 75 -24.14 0.50 7.07
C GLY A 75 -25.02 -0.64 7.60
N ARG A 76 -26.08 -0.28 8.34
CA ARG A 76 -27.03 -1.26 8.89
C ARG A 76 -28.17 -1.51 7.91
N ASP A 77 -28.56 -2.78 7.79
CA ASP A 77 -29.78 -3.19 7.08
C ASP A 77 -30.58 -4.17 7.96
N GLY A 78 -31.46 -3.63 8.80
CA GLY A 78 -32.19 -4.40 9.79
C GLY A 78 -31.27 -4.99 10.86
N GLU A 79 -31.34 -6.31 11.03
CA GLU A 79 -30.47 -7.05 11.96
C GLU A 79 -29.11 -7.40 11.35
N HIS A 80 -28.88 -7.06 10.08
CA HIS A 80 -27.62 -7.35 9.39
C HIS A 80 -26.62 -6.20 9.55
N TYR A 81 -25.34 -6.59 9.56
CA TYR A 81 -24.18 -5.71 9.57
C TYR A 81 -24.12 -4.80 10.80
N ARG A 82 -23.52 -3.62 10.67
CA ARG A 82 -23.33 -2.67 11.78
C ARG A 82 -23.77 -1.28 11.34
N GLU A 83 -24.13 -0.47 12.32
CA GLU A 83 -24.54 0.91 12.03
C GLU A 83 -23.39 1.70 11.43
N ALA A 84 -23.72 2.63 10.52
CA ALA A 84 -22.73 3.48 9.89
C ALA A 84 -21.98 4.28 10.96
N LEU A 85 -20.65 4.44 10.82
CA LEU A 85 -19.80 4.97 11.91
C LEU A 85 -20.27 6.31 12.48
N HIS A 86 -20.79 7.19 11.62
CA HIS A 86 -21.31 8.51 12.00
C HIS A 86 -22.68 8.50 12.69
N GLN A 87 -23.33 7.34 12.76
CA GLN A 87 -24.62 7.09 13.41
C GLN A 87 -24.52 5.98 14.47
N ALA A 88 -23.33 5.40 14.68
CA ALA A 88 -23.19 4.17 15.45
C ALA A 88 -23.56 4.29 16.93
N ASP A 89 -23.37 5.48 17.51
CA ASP A 89 -23.72 5.76 18.89
C ASP A 89 -24.07 7.26 19.11
N PRO A 90 -24.66 7.62 20.27
CA PRO A 90 -25.03 9.00 20.56
C PRO A 90 -23.87 10.01 20.58
N ARG A 91 -22.64 9.58 20.87
CA ARG A 91 -21.45 10.44 20.84
C ARG A 91 -21.09 10.79 19.41
N ALA A 92 -21.04 9.81 18.52
CA ALA A 92 -20.76 10.03 17.10
C ALA A 92 -21.78 10.99 16.48
N VAL A 93 -23.07 10.77 16.77
CA VAL A 93 -24.16 11.65 16.32
C VAL A 93 -23.97 13.08 16.86
N ALA A 94 -23.71 13.25 18.15
CA ALA A 94 -23.49 14.57 18.74
C ALA A 94 -22.28 15.29 18.14
N GLN A 95 -21.22 14.56 17.82
CA GLN A 95 -20.02 15.10 17.16
C GLN A 95 -20.32 15.55 15.72
N VAL A 96 -21.13 14.81 14.96
CA VAL A 96 -21.55 15.24 13.62
C VAL A 96 -22.47 16.46 13.69
N GLU A 97 -23.40 16.51 14.65
CA GLU A 97 -24.22 17.71 14.87
C GLU A 97 -23.35 18.93 15.21
N ALA A 98 -22.30 18.77 16.02
CA ALA A 98 -21.36 19.85 16.33
C ALA A 98 -20.57 20.32 15.10
N LEU A 99 -20.15 19.38 14.22
CA LEU A 99 -19.53 19.70 12.93
C LEU A 99 -20.49 20.51 12.05
N VAL A 100 -21.73 20.04 11.91
CA VAL A 100 -22.76 20.68 11.09
C VAL A 100 -23.10 22.08 11.62
N ALA A 101 -23.21 22.25 12.94
CA ALA A 101 -23.44 23.55 13.58
C ALA A 101 -22.28 24.53 13.34
N ARG A 102 -21.04 24.05 13.23
CA ARG A 102 -19.86 24.84 12.84
C ARG A 102 -19.81 25.19 11.36
N GLY A 103 -20.72 24.64 10.55
CA GLY A 103 -20.73 24.80 9.09
C GLY A 103 -19.75 23.87 8.36
N ALA A 104 -19.24 22.82 9.03
CA ALA A 104 -18.36 21.84 8.39
C ALA A 104 -19.12 21.03 7.33
N GLY A 105 -18.39 20.51 6.35
CA GLY A 105 -18.92 19.62 5.32
C GLY A 105 -19.14 18.20 5.83
N VAL A 106 -20.16 17.50 5.30
CA VAL A 106 -20.40 16.08 5.59
C VAL A 106 -20.64 15.32 4.28
N ALA A 107 -19.68 14.48 3.91
CA ALA A 107 -19.80 13.58 2.78
C ALA A 107 -20.03 12.14 3.25
N VAL A 108 -20.99 11.44 2.63
CA VAL A 108 -21.31 10.05 2.95
C VAL A 108 -21.43 9.27 1.65
N LEU A 109 -20.73 8.13 1.57
CA LEU A 109 -20.62 7.34 0.35
C LEU A 109 -21.18 5.94 0.56
N HIS A 110 -21.76 5.41 -0.51
CA HIS A 110 -22.18 4.03 -0.65
C HIS A 110 -22.93 3.51 0.58
N PHE A 111 -22.50 2.41 1.20
CA PHE A 111 -23.26 1.75 2.27
C PHE A 111 -23.45 2.62 3.52
N GLY A 112 -22.55 3.58 3.77
CA GLY A 112 -22.75 4.59 4.82
C GLY A 112 -24.03 5.42 4.65
N LEU A 113 -24.65 5.43 3.46
CA LEU A 113 -25.92 6.11 3.20
C LEU A 113 -27.14 5.41 3.79
N PHE A 114 -27.03 4.19 4.31
CA PHE A 114 -28.17 3.51 4.90
C PHE A 114 -28.60 4.21 6.19
N ALA A 115 -29.89 4.49 6.30
CA ALA A 115 -30.48 5.06 7.51
C ALA A 115 -31.90 4.53 7.73
N GLY A 116 -32.23 4.30 9.00
CA GLY A 116 -33.60 4.04 9.46
C GLY A 116 -34.39 5.32 9.68
N GLU A 117 -35.67 5.19 10.02
CA GLU A 117 -36.56 6.35 10.23
C GLU A 117 -36.07 7.27 11.36
N GLY A 118 -35.43 6.72 12.40
CA GLY A 118 -34.85 7.50 13.51
C GLY A 118 -33.68 8.40 13.13
N ASP A 119 -33.06 8.18 11.96
CA ASP A 119 -31.89 8.90 11.45
C ASP A 119 -32.19 9.67 10.16
N ALA A 120 -33.36 9.48 9.57
CA ALA A 120 -33.76 10.05 8.28
C ALA A 120 -33.56 11.58 8.21
N GLU A 121 -34.06 12.31 9.22
CA GLU A 121 -33.90 13.76 9.24
C GLU A 121 -32.43 14.20 9.35
N ARG A 122 -31.62 13.47 10.12
CA ARG A 122 -30.18 13.74 10.25
C ARG A 122 -29.50 13.55 8.90
N ALA A 123 -29.72 12.42 8.24
CA ALA A 123 -29.10 12.14 6.95
C ALA A 123 -29.48 13.18 5.87
N LEU A 124 -30.76 13.58 5.80
CA LEU A 124 -31.22 14.63 4.89
C LEU A 124 -30.57 15.98 5.17
N ARG A 125 -30.32 16.34 6.44
CA ARG A 125 -29.63 17.59 6.79
C ARG A 125 -28.11 17.52 6.56
N TRP A 126 -27.50 16.38 6.86
CA TRP A 126 -26.05 16.19 6.86
C TRP A 126 -25.49 16.03 5.44
N CYS A 127 -25.90 15.01 4.71
CA CYS A 127 -25.38 14.71 3.37
C CYS A 127 -26.43 14.91 2.26
N GLY A 128 -27.69 15.19 2.60
CA GLY A 128 -28.72 15.56 1.62
C GLY A 128 -29.58 14.41 1.12
N GLY A 129 -29.27 13.18 1.51
CA GLY A 129 -30.03 12.01 1.10
C GLY A 129 -29.55 10.72 1.74
N TYR A 130 -30.37 9.67 1.65
CA TYR A 130 -30.07 8.37 2.27
C TYR A 130 -30.79 7.22 1.57
N PHE A 131 -30.29 6.00 1.80
CA PHE A 131 -30.93 4.75 1.42
C PHE A 131 -31.92 4.35 2.50
N GLN A 132 -33.21 4.33 2.16
CA GLN A 132 -34.30 4.00 3.08
C GLN A 132 -34.54 2.49 3.10
N TRP A 133 -33.83 1.79 3.99
CA TRP A 133 -33.99 0.34 4.17
C TRP A 133 -35.20 -0.01 5.05
N GLN A 134 -35.57 0.88 5.99
CA GLN A 134 -36.64 0.68 6.97
C GLN A 134 -38.00 1.22 6.47
N GLY A 135 -39.08 0.52 6.83
CA GLY A 135 -40.46 0.94 6.62
C GLY A 135 -41.03 1.70 7.82
N ASP A 136 -42.25 2.24 7.65
CA ASP A 136 -42.92 3.07 8.66
C ASP A 136 -43.31 2.25 9.91
N ASP A 137 -43.40 0.93 9.78
CA ASP A 137 -43.66 -0.04 10.85
C ASP A 137 -42.39 -0.45 11.62
N GLY A 138 -41.24 0.12 11.26
CA GLY A 138 -39.93 -0.21 11.83
C GLY A 138 -39.30 -1.48 11.25
N GLY A 139 -40.00 -2.18 10.35
CA GLY A 139 -39.50 -3.38 9.67
C GLY A 139 -38.58 -3.07 8.49
N ARG A 140 -37.88 -4.09 7.99
CA ARG A 140 -37.07 -3.99 6.77
C ARG A 140 -38.00 -3.99 5.54
N ALA A 141 -38.00 -2.89 4.78
CA ALA A 141 -38.94 -2.67 3.67
C ALA A 141 -38.29 -2.31 2.32
N TRP A 142 -37.00 -1.94 2.30
CA TRP A 142 -36.24 -1.63 1.08
C TRP A 142 -37.00 -0.70 0.13
N ARG A 143 -37.38 0.48 0.64
CA ARG A 143 -38.05 1.51 -0.16
C ARG A 143 -37.09 2.17 -1.15
N SER A 144 -35.80 2.20 -0.81
CA SER A 144 -34.72 2.40 -1.78
C SER A 144 -34.26 1.04 -2.32
N ARG A 145 -33.64 1.05 -3.50
CA ARG A 145 -33.31 -0.17 -4.25
C ARG A 145 -31.85 -0.16 -4.69
N ILE A 146 -31.33 -1.36 -4.89
CA ILE A 146 -29.97 -1.61 -5.35
C ILE A 146 -30.02 -2.33 -6.68
N THR A 147 -29.26 -1.85 -7.66
CA THR A 147 -29.05 -2.57 -8.93
C THR A 147 -27.59 -2.50 -9.34
N THR A 148 -26.98 -3.67 -9.55
CA THR A 148 -25.62 -3.78 -10.10
C THR A 148 -25.67 -3.97 -11.60
N LEU A 149 -25.16 -3.01 -12.36
CA LEU A 149 -25.10 -3.07 -13.82
C LEU A 149 -23.96 -2.22 -14.38
N GLU A 150 -23.57 -2.49 -15.61
CA GLU A 150 -22.75 -1.59 -16.42
C GLU A 150 -23.67 -0.77 -17.32
N THR A 151 -23.62 0.56 -17.19
CA THR A 151 -24.52 1.45 -17.93
C THR A 151 -23.96 2.87 -18.06
N SER A 152 -24.68 3.72 -18.79
CA SER A 152 -24.37 5.14 -18.92
C SER A 152 -24.80 5.92 -17.68
N VAL A 153 -23.90 6.78 -17.20
CA VAL A 153 -24.12 7.78 -16.17
C VAL A 153 -24.13 9.16 -16.82
N ASP A 154 -25.22 9.88 -16.64
CA ASP A 154 -25.43 11.24 -17.14
C ASP A 154 -24.97 12.26 -16.09
N VAL A 155 -24.18 13.23 -16.54
CA VAL A 155 -23.67 14.30 -15.68
C VAL A 155 -24.61 15.50 -15.78
N VAL A 156 -25.08 15.98 -14.63
CA VAL A 156 -25.92 17.17 -14.55
C VAL A 156 -25.01 18.41 -14.57
N PRO A 157 -25.08 19.27 -15.62
CA PRO A 157 -24.21 20.43 -15.72
C PRO A 157 -24.63 21.54 -14.77
N GLY A 158 -23.73 22.52 -14.56
CA GLY A 158 -24.05 23.76 -13.84
C GLY A 158 -23.67 23.78 -12.35
N HIS A 159 -23.28 22.65 -11.76
CA HIS A 159 -22.75 22.60 -10.40
C HIS A 159 -21.21 22.59 -10.39
N ALA A 160 -20.58 23.20 -9.39
CA ALA A 160 -19.12 23.20 -9.28
C ALA A 160 -18.53 21.79 -9.19
N ALA A 161 -19.24 20.86 -8.54
CA ALA A 161 -18.84 19.47 -8.42
C ALA A 161 -18.91 18.67 -9.74
N THR A 162 -19.53 19.19 -10.81
CA THR A 162 -19.58 18.53 -12.11
C THR A 162 -18.62 19.13 -13.15
N ARG A 163 -17.79 20.10 -12.75
CA ARG A 163 -16.76 20.70 -13.63
C ARG A 163 -15.75 19.67 -14.13
N GLY A 164 -15.42 19.75 -15.41
CA GLY A 164 -14.43 18.88 -16.06
C GLY A 164 -14.88 17.45 -16.31
N LEU A 165 -16.09 17.07 -15.90
CA LEU A 165 -16.67 15.78 -16.26
C LEU A 165 -17.18 15.79 -17.71
N PRO A 166 -17.13 14.65 -18.43
CA PRO A 166 -17.84 14.51 -19.68
C PRO A 166 -19.35 14.58 -19.45
N GLU A 167 -20.14 14.89 -20.49
CA GLU A 167 -21.62 14.91 -20.38
C GLU A 167 -22.20 13.54 -19.97
N ARG A 168 -21.54 12.46 -20.38
CA ARG A 168 -21.89 11.07 -20.08
C ARG A 168 -20.64 10.20 -20.01
N PHE A 169 -20.65 9.18 -19.16
CA PHE A 169 -19.63 8.13 -19.14
C PHE A 169 -20.22 6.76 -18.76
N THR A 170 -19.55 5.68 -19.14
CA THR A 170 -19.96 4.32 -18.77
C THR A 170 -19.35 3.92 -17.44
N LEU A 171 -20.14 3.30 -16.57
CA LEU A 171 -19.70 2.81 -15.27
C LEU A 171 -20.40 1.48 -14.96
N ARG A 172 -19.62 0.51 -14.46
CA ARG A 172 -20.13 -0.68 -13.77
C ARG A 172 -20.09 -0.42 -12.28
N GLU A 173 -21.26 -0.42 -11.65
CA GLU A 173 -21.34 -0.16 -10.21
C GLU A 173 -22.58 -0.82 -9.59
N GLU A 174 -22.56 -0.99 -8.27
CA GLU A 174 -23.75 -1.23 -7.45
C GLU A 174 -24.45 0.11 -7.16
N PHE A 175 -25.41 0.48 -8.01
CA PHE A 175 -26.11 1.75 -7.88
C PHE A 175 -27.26 1.66 -6.88
N TYR A 176 -27.40 2.69 -6.05
CA TYR A 176 -28.59 2.86 -5.23
C TYR A 176 -29.52 3.86 -5.90
N HIS A 177 -30.80 3.52 -5.93
CA HIS A 177 -31.82 4.31 -6.61
C HIS A 177 -33.12 4.33 -5.79
N ASP A 178 -34.07 5.17 -6.17
CA ASP A 178 -35.22 5.50 -5.32
C ASP A 178 -34.80 5.97 -3.90
N LEU A 179 -33.68 6.71 -3.84
CA LEU A 179 -33.16 7.33 -2.62
C LEU A 179 -34.12 8.40 -2.09
N ARG A 180 -34.05 8.68 -0.78
CA ARG A 180 -34.71 9.85 -0.21
C ARG A 180 -33.74 11.01 -0.30
N LEU A 181 -34.13 12.07 -1.00
CA LEU A 181 -33.33 13.28 -1.17
C LEU A 181 -34.05 14.47 -0.52
N ALA A 182 -33.28 15.40 0.05
CA ALA A 182 -33.82 16.65 0.55
C ALA A 182 -34.31 17.53 -0.61
N ASP A 183 -35.33 18.36 -0.40
CA ASP A 183 -35.87 19.25 -1.46
C ASP A 183 -34.82 20.20 -2.06
N ARG A 184 -33.79 20.51 -1.28
CA ARG A 184 -32.65 21.36 -1.66
C ARG A 184 -31.46 20.59 -2.25
N ALA A 185 -31.57 19.27 -2.38
CA ALA A 185 -30.52 18.46 -2.98
C ALA A 185 -30.45 18.77 -4.48
N VAL A 186 -29.24 19.02 -4.96
CA VAL A 186 -28.94 19.25 -6.37
C VAL A 186 -28.38 17.95 -6.95
N PRO A 187 -29.07 17.31 -7.90
CA PRO A 187 -28.56 16.14 -8.60
C PRO A 187 -27.25 16.46 -9.33
N LEU A 188 -26.26 15.57 -9.21
CA LEU A 188 -24.97 15.68 -9.88
C LEU A 188 -24.81 14.59 -10.96
N LEU A 189 -25.20 13.36 -10.62
CA LEU A 189 -25.13 12.21 -11.51
C LEU A 189 -26.47 11.49 -11.55
N ARG A 190 -26.92 11.11 -12.75
CA ARG A 190 -28.14 10.33 -12.99
C ARG A 190 -27.82 9.08 -13.78
N VAL A 191 -28.61 8.03 -13.57
CA VAL A 191 -28.50 6.77 -14.31
C VAL A 191 -29.86 6.43 -14.90
N PRO A 192 -30.18 6.88 -16.13
CA PRO A 192 -31.51 6.72 -16.72
C PRO A 192 -32.01 5.27 -16.83
N ALA A 193 -31.09 4.30 -16.84
CA ALA A 193 -31.41 2.87 -16.85
C ALA A 193 -31.99 2.38 -15.51
N LEU A 194 -31.81 3.12 -14.42
CA LEU A 194 -32.46 2.86 -13.15
C LEU A 194 -33.89 3.40 -13.25
N HIS A 195 -34.84 2.52 -13.56
CA HIS A 195 -36.26 2.84 -13.68
C HIS A 195 -36.88 3.14 -12.30
N GLY A 196 -36.44 4.24 -11.67
CA GLY A 196 -36.89 4.70 -10.37
C GLY A 196 -38.38 4.99 -10.36
N THR A 197 -39.02 4.67 -9.24
CA THR A 197 -40.44 4.90 -8.99
C THR A 197 -40.70 6.26 -8.32
N ARG A 198 -39.68 6.86 -7.71
CA ARG A 198 -39.73 8.17 -7.06
C ARG A 198 -39.32 9.28 -8.03
N ARG A 199 -39.74 10.50 -7.71
CA ARG A 199 -39.12 11.70 -8.29
C ARG A 199 -37.62 11.65 -8.01
N ASP A 200 -36.82 11.88 -9.05
CA ASP A 200 -35.35 11.81 -8.97
C ASP A 200 -34.84 10.41 -8.54
N GLY A 201 -35.65 9.37 -8.80
CA GLY A 201 -35.33 7.99 -8.46
C GLY A 201 -34.15 7.40 -9.22
N ASP A 202 -33.59 8.12 -10.20
CA ASP A 202 -32.40 7.77 -10.99
C ASP A 202 -31.14 8.53 -10.54
N VAL A 203 -31.22 9.39 -9.52
CA VAL A 203 -30.08 10.16 -9.00
C VAL A 203 -29.19 9.29 -8.12
N VAL A 204 -27.90 9.23 -8.44
CA VAL A 204 -26.90 8.40 -7.73
C VAL A 204 -25.80 9.22 -7.05
N ALA A 205 -25.70 10.52 -7.34
CA ALA A 205 -24.88 11.46 -6.59
C ALA A 205 -25.51 12.85 -6.56
N TRP A 206 -25.37 13.55 -5.43
CA TRP A 206 -26.01 14.83 -5.18
C TRP A 206 -25.16 15.73 -4.27
N ALA A 207 -25.45 17.02 -4.32
CA ALA A 207 -24.91 18.03 -3.42
C ALA A 207 -26.05 18.70 -2.64
N VAL A 208 -25.78 19.15 -1.43
CA VAL A 208 -26.70 20.00 -0.66
C VAL A 208 -25.93 21.14 0.00
N GLU A 209 -26.49 22.34 -0.04
CA GLU A 209 -25.99 23.47 0.75
C GLU A 209 -27.00 23.80 1.87
N ARG A 210 -26.53 23.76 3.11
CA ARG A 210 -27.31 24.10 4.31
C ARG A 210 -27.43 25.62 4.42
N ALA A 211 -28.46 26.09 5.11
CA ALA A 211 -28.70 27.53 5.31
C ALA A 211 -27.51 28.28 5.96
N GLY A 212 -26.72 27.60 6.79
CA GLY A 212 -25.49 28.14 7.39
C GLY A 212 -24.23 28.08 6.50
N GLY A 213 -24.36 27.73 5.22
CA GLY A 213 -23.25 27.63 4.26
C GLY A 213 -22.47 26.31 4.30
N GLY A 214 -22.76 25.42 5.26
CA GLY A 214 -22.18 24.07 5.31
C GLY A 214 -22.67 23.20 4.15
N ARG A 215 -21.79 22.35 3.61
CA ARG A 215 -22.05 21.54 2.41
C ARG A 215 -22.22 20.06 2.73
N GLY A 216 -23.10 19.39 2.01
CA GLY A 216 -23.27 17.94 2.08
C GLY A 216 -23.07 17.33 0.70
N PHE A 217 -22.42 16.18 0.64
CA PHE A 217 -22.23 15.42 -0.59
C PHE A 217 -22.61 13.96 -0.34
N GLY A 218 -23.44 13.40 -1.20
CA GLY A 218 -23.81 12.00 -1.15
C GLY A 218 -23.61 11.35 -2.50
N ALA A 219 -23.11 10.11 -2.51
CA ALA A 219 -23.07 9.29 -3.70
C ALA A 219 -23.25 7.82 -3.34
N SER A 220 -24.07 7.10 -4.10
CA SER A 220 -24.20 5.65 -3.98
C SER A 220 -23.00 4.90 -4.55
N LEU A 221 -22.02 5.62 -5.11
CA LEU A 221 -20.82 5.08 -5.73
C LEU A 221 -19.77 4.73 -4.65
N GLY A 222 -18.84 3.82 -4.95
CA GLY A 222 -17.82 3.38 -4.00
C GLY A 222 -17.90 1.90 -3.64
N HIS A 223 -18.59 1.08 -4.43
CA HIS A 223 -18.64 -0.37 -4.20
C HIS A 223 -17.41 -1.06 -4.77
N ASP A 224 -17.04 -0.79 -6.02
CA ASP A 224 -15.89 -1.43 -6.69
C ASP A 224 -14.63 -0.53 -6.74
N HIS A 225 -13.55 -0.94 -6.09
CA HIS A 225 -12.26 -0.26 -6.08
C HIS A 225 -11.66 -0.09 -7.48
N ALA A 226 -11.94 -0.99 -8.42
CA ALA A 226 -11.42 -0.90 -9.78
C ALA A 226 -11.91 0.37 -10.51
N ASN A 227 -13.05 0.94 -10.09
CA ASN A 227 -13.60 2.16 -10.68
C ASN A 227 -12.67 3.37 -10.50
N TRP A 228 -11.75 3.38 -9.53
CA TRP A 228 -10.71 4.41 -9.42
C TRP A 228 -9.80 4.47 -10.65
N ALA A 229 -9.70 3.43 -11.48
CA ALA A 229 -8.97 3.47 -12.74
C ALA A 229 -9.66 4.37 -13.80
N LEU A 230 -10.97 4.62 -13.69
CA LEU A 230 -11.74 5.44 -14.62
C LEU A 230 -11.60 6.95 -14.33
N PRO A 231 -11.12 7.78 -15.28
CA PRO A 231 -10.94 9.21 -15.05
C PRO A 231 -12.20 9.96 -14.63
N ALA A 232 -13.35 9.65 -15.25
CA ALA A 232 -14.62 10.31 -14.93
C ALA A 232 -15.11 9.97 -13.51
N TYR A 233 -14.96 8.71 -13.09
CA TYR A 233 -15.28 8.27 -11.73
C TYR A 233 -14.42 8.99 -10.70
N ARG A 234 -13.10 9.04 -10.92
CA ARG A 234 -12.17 9.80 -10.06
C ARG A 234 -12.60 11.25 -9.95
N ALA A 235 -12.79 11.93 -11.09
CA ALA A 235 -13.15 13.34 -11.10
C ALA A 235 -14.47 13.60 -10.38
N ALA A 236 -15.48 12.74 -10.53
CA ALA A 236 -16.79 12.91 -9.91
C ALA A 236 -16.71 12.88 -8.37
N LEU A 237 -16.04 11.87 -7.80
CA LEU A 237 -15.88 11.77 -6.35
C LEU A 237 -14.94 12.85 -5.80
N LEU A 238 -13.79 13.08 -6.45
CA LEU A 238 -12.82 14.07 -5.98
C LEU A 238 -13.39 15.50 -6.02
N ASN A 239 -14.16 15.85 -7.07
CA ASN A 239 -14.87 17.12 -7.13
C ASN A 239 -15.89 17.27 -6.00
N GLY A 240 -16.73 16.26 -5.77
CA GLY A 240 -17.75 16.28 -4.73
C GLY A 240 -17.16 16.44 -3.33
N LEU A 241 -16.10 15.69 -3.03
CA LEU A 241 -15.41 15.73 -1.75
C LEU A 241 -14.66 17.05 -1.52
N ALA A 242 -13.92 17.54 -2.52
CA ALA A 242 -13.23 18.83 -2.41
C ALA A 242 -14.24 19.99 -2.29
N TRP A 243 -15.35 19.93 -3.02
CA TRP A 243 -16.42 20.93 -2.93
C TRP A 243 -17.09 20.89 -1.54
N CYS A 244 -17.35 19.70 -1.01
CA CYS A 244 -17.90 19.51 0.33
C CYS A 244 -16.99 20.11 1.41
N ALA A 245 -15.67 19.99 1.25
CA ALA A 245 -14.67 20.63 2.11
C ALA A 245 -14.57 22.16 1.97
N GLY A 246 -15.30 22.76 1.02
CA GLY A 246 -15.27 24.20 0.77
C GLY A 246 -14.12 24.64 -0.13
N ALA A 247 -13.45 23.73 -0.84
CA ALA A 247 -12.43 24.07 -1.81
C ALA A 247 -13.07 24.55 -3.12
N GLU A 248 -12.35 25.42 -3.83
CA GLU A 248 -12.75 25.83 -5.17
C GLU A 248 -12.40 24.74 -6.18
N ILE A 249 -13.40 24.32 -6.96
CA ILE A 249 -13.18 23.31 -8.02
C ILE A 249 -12.74 24.03 -9.30
N PRO A 250 -11.57 23.70 -9.88
CA PRO A 250 -11.10 24.31 -11.12
C PRO A 250 -12.10 24.14 -12.28
N PRO A 251 -12.09 25.02 -13.30
CA PRO A 251 -12.95 24.87 -14.48
C PRO A 251 -12.84 23.49 -15.16
N GLY A 252 -11.62 22.92 -15.19
CA GLY A 252 -11.34 21.58 -15.71
C GLY A 252 -11.58 20.45 -14.70
N GLY A 253 -12.18 20.71 -13.54
CA GLY A 253 -12.34 19.74 -12.46
C GLY A 253 -11.05 19.40 -11.73
N VAL A 254 -11.15 18.54 -10.72
CA VAL A 254 -10.01 17.96 -10.02
C VAL A 254 -9.36 16.89 -10.91
N GLN A 255 -8.16 17.17 -11.38
CA GLN A 255 -7.38 16.25 -12.21
C GLN A 255 -6.37 15.51 -11.34
N ALA A 256 -6.50 14.18 -11.28
CA ALA A 256 -5.63 13.29 -10.52
C ALA A 256 -5.24 12.06 -11.32
N LYS A 257 -3.97 11.66 -11.21
CA LYS A 257 -3.49 10.36 -11.69
C LYS A 257 -4.11 9.25 -10.84
N HIS A 258 -4.44 8.13 -11.47
CA HIS A 258 -4.75 6.91 -10.73
C HIS A 258 -3.50 6.50 -9.92
N LEU A 259 -3.72 6.08 -8.68
CA LEU A 259 -2.68 5.62 -7.76
C LEU A 259 -2.98 4.19 -7.35
N CYS A 260 -1.97 3.33 -7.34
CA CYS A 260 -2.11 2.03 -6.69
C CYS A 260 -2.11 2.19 -5.16
N ARG A 261 -2.49 1.12 -4.46
CA ARG A 261 -2.52 1.07 -2.98
C ARG A 261 -1.18 1.44 -2.35
N ASP A 262 -0.08 0.95 -2.90
CA ASP A 262 1.26 1.23 -2.39
C ASP A 262 1.63 2.71 -2.51
N GLU A 263 1.36 3.32 -3.67
CA GLU A 263 1.60 4.76 -3.88
C GLU A 263 0.76 5.62 -2.93
N ALA A 264 -0.52 5.28 -2.76
CA ALA A 264 -1.39 5.97 -1.82
C ALA A 264 -0.88 5.84 -0.38
N ALA A 265 -0.45 4.64 0.04
CA ALA A 265 0.09 4.41 1.38
C ALA A 265 1.32 5.28 1.68
N LEU A 266 2.22 5.46 0.72
CA LEU A 266 3.39 6.33 0.87
C LEU A 266 3.00 7.80 1.06
N ILE A 267 2.06 8.28 0.24
CA ILE A 267 1.58 9.66 0.29
C ILE A 267 0.90 9.93 1.64
N ILE A 268 0.04 9.01 2.10
CA ILE A 268 -0.65 9.13 3.40
C ILE A 268 0.34 9.07 4.57
N ALA A 269 1.40 8.27 4.47
CA ALA A 269 2.47 8.22 5.46
C ALA A 269 3.36 9.48 5.47
N GLY A 270 3.10 10.48 4.60
CA GLY A 270 3.90 11.70 4.51
C GLY A 270 5.30 11.48 3.92
N ARG A 271 5.55 10.32 3.30
CA ARG A 271 6.81 10.04 2.61
C ARG A 271 6.72 10.58 1.18
N PRO A 272 7.63 11.46 0.74
CA PRO A 272 7.68 11.90 -0.65
C PRO A 272 7.83 10.67 -1.55
N ALA A 273 7.00 10.57 -2.59
CA ALA A 273 7.09 9.45 -3.55
C ALA A 273 8.46 9.37 -4.26
N ASP A 274 9.23 10.45 -4.23
CA ASP A 274 10.57 10.66 -4.76
C ASP A 274 11.68 10.71 -3.69
N ALA A 275 11.36 10.61 -2.39
CA ALA A 275 12.37 10.56 -1.34
C ALA A 275 13.30 9.36 -1.55
N ALA A 276 14.59 9.54 -1.24
CA ALA A 276 15.55 8.47 -1.36
C ALA A 276 15.11 7.27 -0.50
N LEU A 277 14.98 6.10 -1.13
CA LEU A 277 14.76 4.82 -0.48
C LEU A 277 16.01 4.50 0.34
N ARG A 278 15.87 4.40 1.66
CA ARG A 278 16.99 4.11 2.56
C ARG A 278 17.07 2.62 2.88
N VAL A 279 18.17 1.99 2.50
CA VAL A 279 18.46 0.59 2.80
C VAL A 279 19.57 0.53 3.86
N LEU A 280 19.31 -0.17 4.96
CA LEU A 280 20.35 -0.56 5.91
C LEU A 280 20.94 -1.90 5.47
N LEU A 281 22.18 -1.91 5.00
CA LEU A 281 22.89 -3.13 4.62
C LEU A 281 23.72 -3.64 5.81
N LEU A 282 23.29 -4.76 6.40
CA LEU A 282 24.09 -5.48 7.39
C LEU A 282 24.97 -6.51 6.68
N SER A 283 26.29 -6.31 6.72
CA SER A 283 27.26 -7.20 6.10
C SER A 283 28.24 -7.80 7.11
N GLY A 284 28.63 -9.04 6.89
CA GLY A 284 29.82 -9.65 7.47
C GLY A 284 29.67 -10.43 8.76
N ASN A 285 30.80 -10.83 9.32
CA ASN A 285 31.09 -11.34 10.66
C ASN A 285 32.54 -11.86 10.55
N GLU A 286 33.46 -11.39 11.39
CA GLU A 286 34.89 -11.77 11.32
C GLU A 286 35.12 -13.27 11.54
N ALA A 287 34.19 -13.95 12.24
CA ALA A 287 34.21 -15.40 12.41
C ALA A 287 33.82 -16.17 11.15
N HIS A 288 33.29 -15.49 10.11
CA HIS A 288 32.76 -16.11 8.91
C HIS A 288 33.56 -15.70 7.65
N ARG A 289 34.82 -16.15 7.57
CA ARG A 289 35.79 -15.88 6.49
C ARG A 289 35.49 -16.49 5.11
N TRP A 290 34.53 -17.42 5.04
CA TRP A 290 34.22 -18.22 3.84
C TRP A 290 33.27 -17.49 2.89
N HIS A 291 32.61 -16.44 3.38
CA HIS A 291 31.87 -15.49 2.58
C HIS A 291 32.56 -14.13 2.68
N ASN A 292 33.19 -13.70 1.58
CA ASN A 292 34.04 -12.52 1.53
C ASN A 292 33.20 -11.24 1.57
N TRP A 293 32.58 -10.96 2.71
CA TRP A 293 31.74 -9.78 2.92
C TRP A 293 32.43 -8.44 2.64
N PRO A 294 33.77 -8.28 2.78
CA PRO A 294 34.46 -7.07 2.32
C PRO A 294 34.35 -6.84 0.81
N THR A 295 34.12 -7.87 -0.02
CA THR A 295 33.88 -7.73 -1.46
C THR A 295 32.39 -7.78 -1.81
N THR A 296 31.62 -8.69 -1.21
CA THR A 296 30.18 -8.83 -1.52
C THR A 296 29.36 -7.64 -1.00
N GLY A 297 29.67 -7.10 0.18
CA GLY A 297 28.97 -5.94 0.75
C GLY A 297 29.00 -4.71 -0.17
N PRO A 298 30.19 -4.24 -0.61
CA PRO A 298 30.30 -3.17 -1.59
C PRO A 298 29.64 -3.48 -2.94
N ALA A 299 29.68 -4.73 -3.41
CA ALA A 299 29.04 -5.13 -4.66
C ALA A 299 27.50 -5.05 -4.56
N ILE A 300 26.92 -5.47 -3.43
CA ILE A 300 25.49 -5.32 -3.13
C ILE A 300 25.11 -3.83 -3.06
N ALA A 301 25.86 -3.03 -2.31
CA ALA A 301 25.62 -1.59 -2.22
C ALA A 301 25.69 -0.91 -3.59
N SER A 302 26.66 -1.28 -4.42
CA SER A 302 26.79 -0.82 -5.81
C SER A 302 25.56 -1.22 -6.64
N ALA A 303 25.14 -2.49 -6.60
CA ALA A 303 23.96 -2.97 -7.32
C ALA A 303 22.68 -2.19 -6.94
N LEU A 304 22.48 -1.93 -5.65
CA LEU A 304 21.35 -1.16 -5.13
C LEU A 304 21.38 0.31 -5.59
N THR A 305 22.52 0.98 -5.42
CA THR A 305 22.68 2.43 -5.69
C THR A 305 22.72 2.79 -7.18
N ARG A 306 22.68 1.80 -8.09
CA ARG A 306 22.40 2.02 -9.52
C ARG A 306 21.08 2.77 -9.74
N ASP A 307 20.08 2.52 -8.89
CA ASP A 307 18.96 3.43 -8.76
C ASP A 307 19.40 4.60 -7.87
N ARG A 308 19.56 5.79 -8.45
CA ARG A 308 19.98 6.99 -7.71
C ARG A 308 19.00 7.40 -6.60
N ARG A 309 17.81 6.80 -6.58
CA ARG A 309 16.85 6.97 -5.48
C ARG A 309 17.20 6.10 -4.28
N ILE A 310 18.07 5.09 -4.40
CA ILE A 310 18.41 4.20 -3.29
C ILE A 310 19.68 4.70 -2.62
N ALA A 311 19.59 5.02 -1.33
CA ALA A 311 20.72 5.29 -0.45
C ALA A 311 20.97 4.08 0.45
N VAL A 312 22.24 3.68 0.59
CA VAL A 312 22.64 2.52 1.39
C VAL A 312 23.49 3.01 2.56
N ASP A 313 23.03 2.72 3.78
CA ASP A 313 23.86 2.81 4.98
C ASP A 313 24.37 1.40 5.31
N ALA A 314 25.68 1.20 5.33
CA ALA A 314 26.28 -0.11 5.61
C ALA A 314 26.73 -0.21 7.08
N ILE A 315 26.42 -1.34 7.72
CA ILE A 315 26.86 -1.70 9.06
C ILE A 315 27.45 -3.12 9.06
N THR A 316 28.37 -3.38 9.98
CA THR A 316 28.97 -4.72 10.18
C THR A 316 28.67 -5.32 11.55
N ASP A 317 28.27 -4.49 12.51
CA ASP A 317 27.89 -4.89 13.86
C ASP A 317 26.38 -5.11 13.94
N VAL A 318 25.94 -6.37 14.13
CA VAL A 318 24.52 -6.75 14.23
C VAL A 318 23.79 -6.05 15.39
N SER A 319 24.51 -5.63 16.43
CA SER A 319 23.89 -4.94 17.56
C SER A 319 23.44 -3.52 17.24
N GLU A 320 23.89 -2.94 16.12
CA GLU A 320 23.36 -1.67 15.59
C GLU A 320 21.87 -1.77 15.25
N LEU A 321 21.34 -2.97 14.95
CA LEU A 321 19.90 -3.18 14.75
C LEU A 321 19.08 -2.78 15.99
N ALA A 322 19.65 -2.89 17.19
CA ALA A 322 19.01 -2.47 18.44
C ALA A 322 19.29 -1.00 18.81
N ARG A 323 20.38 -0.42 18.31
CA ARG A 323 20.82 0.95 18.67
C ARG A 323 20.27 2.03 17.73
N ARG A 324 19.94 1.67 16.50
CA ARG A 324 19.45 2.60 15.47
C ARG A 324 17.93 2.74 15.51
N ASP A 325 17.46 3.89 15.03
CA ASP A 325 16.07 4.03 14.62
C ASP A 325 15.85 3.33 13.27
N LEU A 326 15.42 2.06 13.34
CA LEU A 326 15.09 1.28 12.14
C LEU A 326 13.91 1.88 11.36
N GLY A 327 13.05 2.69 11.99
CA GLY A 327 11.94 3.39 11.33
C GLY A 327 12.42 4.44 10.32
N SER A 328 13.69 4.84 10.38
CA SER A 328 14.31 5.75 9.41
C SER A 328 14.73 5.06 8.10
N TYR A 329 14.59 3.73 8.02
CA TYR A 329 14.91 2.91 6.86
C TYR A 329 13.64 2.33 6.22
N ASP A 330 13.68 2.16 4.89
CA ASP A 330 12.60 1.50 4.15
C ASP A 330 12.82 -0.01 4.05
N ALA A 331 14.09 -0.44 4.04
CA ALA A 331 14.44 -1.85 3.97
C ALA A 331 15.75 -2.17 4.72
N ILE A 332 15.88 -3.42 5.14
CA ILE A 332 17.13 -4.01 5.63
C ILE A 332 17.59 -5.08 4.64
N ALA A 333 18.85 -5.05 4.24
CA ALA A 333 19.49 -6.11 3.46
C ALA A 333 20.46 -6.89 4.33
N LEU A 334 20.28 -8.21 4.41
CA LEU A 334 21.11 -9.12 5.20
C LEU A 334 22.11 -9.83 4.28
N ASN A 335 23.38 -9.55 4.52
CA ASN A 335 24.57 -10.22 3.97
C ASN A 335 25.48 -10.65 5.15
N TRP A 336 24.88 -11.26 6.17
CA TRP A 336 25.50 -11.47 7.49
C TRP A 336 25.11 -12.84 8.04
N CYS A 337 26.07 -13.53 8.65
CA CYS A 337 25.86 -14.81 9.34
C CYS A 337 26.88 -14.99 10.47
N ASN A 338 26.46 -15.52 11.62
CA ASN A 338 27.29 -15.76 12.79
C ASN A 338 27.92 -17.16 12.83
N TRP A 339 28.42 -17.64 11.71
CA TRP A 339 29.19 -18.88 11.66
C TRP A 339 30.37 -18.81 12.63
N GLN A 340 30.54 -19.82 13.49
CA GLN A 340 31.58 -19.86 14.55
C GLN A 340 31.55 -18.69 15.55
N ASP A 341 30.47 -17.92 15.58
CA ASP A 341 30.27 -16.84 16.53
C ASP A 341 29.02 -17.12 17.41
N PRO A 342 29.22 -17.61 18.64
CA PRO A 342 28.11 -17.93 19.54
C PRO A 342 27.40 -16.69 20.08
N ALA A 343 27.97 -15.48 19.96
CA ALA A 343 27.31 -14.27 20.42
C ALA A 343 26.05 -13.96 19.59
N GLY A 344 26.13 -14.19 18.28
CA GLY A 344 25.03 -13.98 17.34
C GLY A 344 24.38 -12.59 17.46
N ALA A 345 23.07 -12.53 17.25
CA ALA A 345 22.28 -11.31 17.46
C ALA A 345 21.79 -11.24 18.91
N SER A 346 21.88 -10.05 19.54
CA SER A 346 21.33 -9.82 20.88
C SER A 346 19.79 -9.91 20.88
N PRO A 347 19.13 -10.19 22.03
CA PRO A 347 17.67 -10.21 22.11
C PRO A 347 17.02 -8.92 21.59
N GLY A 348 17.62 -7.76 21.90
CA GLY A 348 17.15 -6.46 21.39
C GLY A 348 17.22 -6.35 19.86
N ALA A 349 18.30 -6.85 19.24
CA ALA A 349 18.46 -6.84 17.80
C ALA A 349 17.44 -7.77 17.12
N ARG A 350 17.21 -8.96 17.68
CA ARG A 350 16.19 -9.92 17.22
C ARG A 350 14.79 -9.30 17.25
N THR A 351 14.41 -8.70 18.39
CA THR A 351 13.12 -8.02 18.55
C THR A 351 12.97 -6.85 17.60
N ALA A 352 13.99 -6.01 17.46
CA ALA A 352 13.95 -4.85 16.57
C ALA A 352 13.78 -5.26 15.10
N LEU A 353 14.51 -6.26 14.62
CA LEU A 353 14.39 -6.78 13.26
C LEU A 353 12.99 -7.37 13.00
N ALA A 354 12.50 -8.24 13.89
CA ALA A 354 11.18 -8.85 13.73
C ALA A 354 10.06 -7.81 13.75
N ALA A 355 10.13 -6.84 14.67
CA ALA A 355 9.15 -5.75 14.78
C ALA A 355 9.17 -4.84 13.54
N PHE A 356 10.36 -4.50 13.03
CA PHE A 356 10.52 -3.69 11.82
C PHE A 356 9.81 -4.33 10.63
N VAL A 357 10.07 -5.62 10.36
CA VAL A 357 9.44 -6.34 9.25
C VAL A 357 7.94 -6.50 9.49
N ALA A 358 7.52 -6.92 10.68
CA ALA A 358 6.11 -7.09 11.01
C ALA A 358 5.30 -5.80 10.84
N ALA A 359 5.89 -4.63 11.12
CA ALA A 359 5.26 -3.32 11.00
C ALA A 359 5.18 -2.78 9.55
N GLY A 360 5.85 -3.41 8.59
CA GLY A 360 5.85 -2.98 7.18
C GLY A 360 7.22 -2.67 6.58
N GLY A 361 8.30 -2.79 7.35
CA GLY A 361 9.66 -2.67 6.85
C GLY A 361 10.01 -3.78 5.85
N GLY A 362 10.78 -3.43 4.83
CA GLY A 362 11.22 -4.37 3.81
C GLY A 362 12.43 -5.20 4.26
N LEU A 363 12.51 -6.47 3.85
CA LEU A 363 13.67 -7.31 4.13
C LEU A 363 14.21 -7.98 2.86
N ILE A 364 15.52 -7.93 2.68
CA ILE A 364 16.24 -8.65 1.62
C ILE A 364 17.20 -9.63 2.30
N VAL A 365 17.06 -10.93 2.04
CA VAL A 365 17.93 -11.99 2.57
C VAL A 365 18.80 -12.52 1.42
N ILE A 366 20.12 -12.43 1.57
CA ILE A 366 21.07 -12.71 0.50
C ILE A 366 21.94 -13.91 0.89
N HIS A 367 21.90 -14.93 0.04
CA HIS A 367 22.74 -16.12 0.12
C HIS A 367 22.74 -16.73 1.53
N PHE A 368 23.91 -16.88 2.14
CA PHE A 368 24.11 -17.54 3.42
C PHE A 368 23.62 -16.74 4.63
N ALA A 369 23.07 -15.53 4.45
CA ALA A 369 22.27 -14.90 5.48
C ALA A 369 21.11 -15.80 5.92
N ASN A 370 20.63 -16.69 5.04
CA ASN A 370 19.59 -17.64 5.38
C ASN A 370 19.99 -18.73 6.40
N GLY A 371 21.29 -18.94 6.62
CA GLY A 371 21.82 -19.88 7.62
C GLY A 371 22.04 -19.25 8.99
N ALA A 372 21.94 -17.91 9.10
CA ALA A 372 22.22 -17.19 10.34
C ALA A 372 21.29 -17.61 11.49
N LEU A 373 21.80 -17.56 12.72
CA LEU A 373 21.03 -17.78 13.94
C LEU A 373 20.30 -19.14 13.99
N HIS A 374 20.83 -20.12 13.26
CA HIS A 374 20.34 -21.49 13.27
C HIS A 374 21.17 -22.34 14.24
N GLY A 375 20.51 -23.14 15.08
CA GLY A 375 21.15 -24.01 16.08
C GLY A 375 22.06 -25.11 15.52
N SER A 376 22.08 -25.31 14.19
CA SER A 376 23.04 -26.20 13.53
C SER A 376 24.31 -25.51 13.05
N LEU A 377 24.42 -24.18 13.17
CA LEU A 377 25.64 -23.47 12.80
C LEU A 377 26.84 -23.95 13.64
N PRO A 378 27.95 -24.36 12.98
CA PRO A 378 29.15 -24.77 13.68
C PRO A 378 29.65 -23.69 14.65
N GLY A 379 29.85 -24.06 15.91
CA GLY A 379 30.35 -23.14 16.95
C GLY A 379 29.37 -22.04 17.39
N ALA A 380 28.11 -22.07 16.94
CA ALA A 380 27.12 -21.05 17.24
C ALA A 380 25.72 -21.63 17.58
N ALA A 381 25.64 -22.90 17.97
CA ALA A 381 24.37 -23.58 18.27
C ALA A 381 23.52 -22.83 19.33
N ASP A 382 24.15 -22.26 20.35
CA ASP A 382 23.46 -21.52 21.43
C ASP A 382 22.85 -20.18 20.97
N SER A 383 23.21 -19.71 19.78
CA SER A 383 22.67 -18.48 19.21
C SER A 383 21.26 -18.64 18.61
N ASP A 384 20.69 -19.85 18.67
CA ASP A 384 19.46 -20.25 17.97
C ASP A 384 18.31 -19.23 18.12
N TRP A 385 17.63 -18.97 17.01
CA TRP A 385 16.45 -18.13 16.97
C TRP A 385 15.37 -18.71 16.05
N PRO A 386 14.39 -19.47 16.60
CA PRO A 386 13.33 -20.09 15.79
C PRO A 386 12.48 -19.14 14.96
N GLU A 387 12.19 -17.93 15.42
CA GLU A 387 11.40 -16.97 14.63
C GLU A 387 12.14 -16.50 13.37
N TYR A 388 13.48 -16.52 13.36
CA TYR A 388 14.27 -16.19 12.17
C TYR A 388 13.92 -17.12 11.00
N ARG A 389 13.69 -18.40 11.27
CA ARG A 389 13.31 -19.41 10.27
C ARG A 389 11.99 -19.08 9.59
N ARG A 390 11.03 -18.50 10.33
CA ARG A 390 9.74 -18.07 9.79
C ARG A 390 9.87 -16.79 8.95
N LEU A 391 10.75 -15.90 9.38
CA LEU A 391 11.07 -14.66 8.68
C LEU A 391 11.85 -14.89 7.39
N VAL A 392 12.69 -15.94 7.31
CA VAL A 392 13.46 -16.33 6.12
C VAL A 392 12.75 -17.40 5.28
N ARG A 393 11.95 -18.31 5.83
CA ARG A 393 11.28 -19.44 5.15
C ARG A 393 12.14 -20.58 4.60
N ARG A 394 13.28 -20.34 3.94
CA ARG A 394 14.24 -21.43 3.63
C ARG A 394 15.60 -21.16 4.22
N VAL A 395 16.04 -22.04 5.10
CA VAL A 395 17.28 -21.91 5.85
C VAL A 395 18.27 -23.01 5.46
N TRP A 396 19.55 -22.71 5.62
CA TRP A 396 20.61 -23.71 5.55
C TRP A 396 20.67 -24.48 6.88
N ASP A 397 20.57 -25.82 6.82
CA ASP A 397 20.67 -26.66 8.01
C ASP A 397 21.84 -27.66 7.92
N HIS A 398 22.88 -27.45 8.73
CA HIS A 398 24.05 -28.33 8.81
C HIS A 398 23.77 -29.70 9.45
N HIS A 399 22.65 -29.87 10.15
CA HIS A 399 22.24 -31.17 10.68
C HIS A 399 21.34 -31.93 9.69
N GLY A 400 20.90 -31.27 8.62
CA GLY A 400 20.07 -31.84 7.57
C GLY A 400 20.85 -32.08 6.28
N ASP A 401 20.11 -32.15 5.17
CA ASP A 401 20.66 -32.43 3.82
C ASP A 401 21.00 -31.17 3.02
N SER A 402 21.01 -29.98 3.64
CA SER A 402 21.35 -28.74 2.94
C SER A 402 22.75 -28.85 2.32
N ALA A 403 22.84 -28.54 1.03
CA ALA A 403 24.06 -28.67 0.25
C ALA A 403 24.09 -27.62 -0.88
N HIS A 404 25.17 -27.59 -1.64
CA HIS A 404 25.28 -26.77 -2.83
C HIS A 404 26.08 -27.51 -3.93
N ASP A 405 25.85 -27.16 -5.19
CA ASP A 405 26.79 -27.51 -6.27
C ASP A 405 28.13 -26.75 -6.06
N ASP A 406 29.22 -27.26 -6.64
CA ASP A 406 30.51 -26.54 -6.68
C ASP A 406 30.35 -25.15 -7.32
N PHE A 407 31.12 -24.17 -6.83
CA PHE A 407 31.16 -22.83 -7.39
C PHE A 407 31.49 -22.87 -8.90
N ALA A 408 30.54 -22.46 -9.73
CA ALA A 408 30.66 -22.53 -11.18
C ALA A 408 29.73 -21.55 -11.88
N THR A 409 29.93 -21.36 -13.19
CA THR A 409 28.92 -20.68 -14.01
C THR A 409 27.77 -21.62 -14.35
N PHE A 410 26.55 -21.19 -14.07
CA PHE A 410 25.31 -21.86 -14.47
C PHE A 410 24.29 -20.86 -15.00
N VAL A 411 23.21 -21.37 -15.63
CA VAL A 411 22.12 -20.53 -16.17
C VAL A 411 20.98 -20.49 -15.17
N ALA A 412 20.69 -19.30 -14.65
CA ALA A 412 19.52 -19.04 -13.83
C ALA A 412 18.36 -18.55 -14.72
N SER A 413 17.18 -19.11 -14.50
CA SER A 413 15.99 -18.88 -15.33
C SER A 413 14.89 -18.20 -14.52
N PRO A 414 14.52 -16.95 -14.85
CA PRO A 414 13.36 -16.27 -14.29
C PRO A 414 12.05 -17.02 -14.52
N ARG A 415 11.11 -16.94 -13.57
CA ARG A 415 9.77 -17.56 -13.63
C ARG A 415 8.68 -16.57 -13.22
N GLY A 416 7.55 -16.64 -13.94
CA GLY A 416 6.35 -15.86 -13.65
C GLY A 416 6.46 -14.37 -13.98
N GLU A 417 5.50 -13.60 -13.49
CA GLU A 417 5.34 -12.16 -13.81
C GLU A 417 5.67 -11.26 -12.62
N HIS A 418 6.34 -11.80 -11.58
CA HIS A 418 6.64 -11.00 -10.39
C HIS A 418 7.51 -9.79 -10.79
N PRO A 419 7.19 -8.56 -10.32
CA PRO A 419 7.87 -7.34 -10.80
C PRO A 419 9.39 -7.36 -10.66
N ILE A 420 9.93 -8.13 -9.70
CA ILE A 420 11.38 -8.31 -9.51
C ILE A 420 12.03 -8.98 -10.72
N VAL A 421 11.36 -9.95 -11.36
CA VAL A 421 11.92 -10.74 -12.47
C VAL A 421 11.25 -10.48 -13.82
N ALA A 422 10.19 -9.66 -13.85
CA ALA A 422 9.45 -9.33 -15.05
C ALA A 422 10.37 -8.81 -16.18
N GLY A 423 10.32 -9.47 -17.34
CA GLY A 423 11.13 -9.12 -18.51
C GLY A 423 12.62 -9.43 -18.38
N LEU A 424 13.06 -10.17 -17.37
CA LEU A 424 14.42 -10.73 -17.33
C LEU A 424 14.45 -12.03 -18.15
N GLU A 425 15.43 -12.14 -19.04
CA GLU A 425 15.74 -13.38 -19.76
C GLU A 425 16.62 -14.31 -18.90
N PRO A 426 16.67 -15.62 -19.20
CA PRO A 426 17.66 -16.52 -18.60
C PRO A 426 19.08 -15.98 -18.74
N PHE A 427 19.87 -16.07 -17.68
CA PHE A 427 21.19 -15.44 -17.61
C PHE A 427 22.24 -16.37 -16.99
N ALA A 428 23.47 -16.26 -17.50
CA ALA A 428 24.62 -16.91 -16.88
C ALA A 428 25.06 -16.16 -15.62
N VAL A 429 25.34 -16.90 -14.55
CA VAL A 429 25.83 -16.37 -13.27
C VAL A 429 26.89 -17.30 -12.71
N ALA A 430 27.95 -16.74 -12.10
CA ALA A 430 28.99 -17.51 -11.40
C ALA A 430 28.71 -17.47 -9.90
N ASP A 431 28.29 -18.61 -9.34
CA ASP A 431 27.85 -18.71 -7.93
C ASP A 431 27.88 -20.17 -7.44
N GLU A 432 27.50 -20.38 -6.18
CA GLU A 432 27.06 -21.67 -5.64
C GLU A 432 25.55 -21.86 -5.83
N LEU A 433 25.13 -23.03 -6.30
CA LEU A 433 23.72 -23.38 -6.45
C LEU A 433 23.28 -24.19 -5.23
N TYR A 434 22.60 -23.53 -4.29
CA TYR A 434 22.10 -24.16 -3.07
C TYR A 434 20.94 -25.11 -3.36
N VAL A 435 20.94 -26.26 -2.70
CA VAL A 435 19.91 -27.30 -2.82
C VAL A 435 19.43 -27.73 -1.44
N ARG A 436 18.24 -28.34 -1.39
CA ARG A 436 17.68 -28.98 -0.18
C ARG A 436 17.66 -28.05 1.06
N GLN A 437 17.29 -26.78 0.82
CA GLN A 437 17.11 -25.81 1.89
C GLN A 437 15.83 -26.13 2.70
N VAL A 438 15.90 -26.01 4.02
CA VAL A 438 14.85 -26.49 4.93
C VAL A 438 13.83 -25.38 5.23
N GLY A 439 12.54 -25.74 5.33
CA GLY A 439 11.50 -24.89 5.93
C GLY A 439 10.08 -25.20 5.47
N ASP A 440 9.10 -24.95 6.34
CA ASP A 440 7.72 -25.42 6.18
C ASP A 440 6.81 -24.44 5.44
N GLU A 441 7.12 -23.14 5.50
CA GLU A 441 6.29 -22.10 4.88
C GLU A 441 6.33 -22.23 3.34
N PRO A 442 5.22 -21.99 2.62
CA PRO A 442 5.20 -22.12 1.17
C PRO A 442 6.09 -21.05 0.52
N ILE A 443 6.72 -21.41 -0.62
CA ILE A 443 7.45 -20.47 -1.46
C ILE A 443 6.92 -20.55 -2.89
N ALA A 444 6.96 -19.42 -3.60
CA ALA A 444 6.73 -19.35 -5.03
C ALA A 444 8.04 -18.93 -5.70
N ALA A 445 8.71 -19.87 -6.34
CA ALA A 445 9.98 -19.61 -7.00
C ALA A 445 9.80 -18.61 -8.15
N MET A 446 10.67 -17.60 -8.20
CA MET A 446 10.75 -16.64 -9.30
C MET A 446 12.07 -16.71 -10.06
N LEU A 447 13.03 -17.48 -9.55
CA LEU A 447 14.30 -17.80 -10.19
C LEU A 447 14.63 -19.25 -9.87
N GLU A 448 15.06 -20.01 -10.87
CA GLU A 448 15.39 -21.42 -10.74
C GLU A 448 16.64 -21.77 -11.56
N ALA A 449 17.34 -22.84 -11.19
CA ALA A 449 18.43 -23.41 -12.01
C ALA A 449 18.52 -24.94 -11.84
N PRO A 450 18.95 -25.68 -12.87
CA PRO A 450 19.18 -27.12 -12.76
C PRO A 450 20.45 -27.40 -11.94
N SER A 451 20.32 -28.16 -10.84
CA SER A 451 21.45 -28.62 -10.04
C SER A 451 22.09 -29.87 -10.66
N ARG A 452 23.42 -29.91 -10.63
CA ARG A 452 24.21 -31.09 -11.00
C ARG A 452 24.25 -32.11 -9.88
N LEU A 453 24.18 -31.68 -8.62
CA LEU A 453 24.19 -32.55 -7.45
C LEU A 453 22.87 -33.32 -7.29
N THR A 454 21.72 -32.68 -7.50
CA THR A 454 20.40 -33.32 -7.33
C THR A 454 19.78 -33.80 -8.63
N GLY A 455 20.20 -33.26 -9.79
CA GLY A 455 19.58 -33.51 -11.08
C GLY A 455 18.20 -32.85 -11.24
N ALA A 456 17.75 -32.08 -10.24
CA ALA A 456 16.47 -31.37 -10.24
C ALA A 456 16.67 -29.88 -10.57
N THR A 457 15.57 -29.21 -10.92
CA THR A 457 15.53 -27.75 -11.01
C THR A 457 15.21 -27.18 -9.63
N GLU A 458 16.14 -26.39 -9.09
CA GLU A 458 16.10 -25.89 -7.71
C GLU A 458 15.71 -24.41 -7.67
N PRO A 459 14.91 -23.99 -6.69
CA PRO A 459 14.53 -22.59 -6.53
C PRO A 459 15.68 -21.76 -5.95
N LEU A 460 15.93 -20.59 -6.53
CA LEU A 460 17.02 -19.69 -6.16
C LEU A 460 16.57 -18.32 -5.65
N ALA A 461 15.32 -17.93 -5.89
CA ALA A 461 14.76 -16.70 -5.32
C ALA A 461 13.24 -16.76 -5.21
N TRP A 462 12.69 -16.07 -4.22
CA TRP A 462 11.25 -15.93 -3.98
C TRP A 462 10.96 -14.67 -3.17
N ALA A 463 9.70 -14.26 -3.16
CA ALA A 463 9.23 -13.10 -2.40
C ALA A 463 7.90 -13.41 -1.71
N TYR A 464 7.68 -12.81 -0.55
CA TYR A 464 6.52 -13.09 0.30
C TYR A 464 6.25 -11.95 1.28
N ARG A 465 5.16 -12.08 2.03
CA ARG A 465 4.83 -11.19 3.15
C ARG A 465 5.12 -11.86 4.49
N TYR A 466 5.53 -11.05 5.45
CA TYR A 466 5.65 -11.40 6.87
C TYR A 466 5.07 -10.25 7.69
N GLY A 467 3.94 -10.49 8.38
CA GLY A 467 3.12 -9.41 8.92
C GLY A 467 2.70 -8.43 7.82
N ARG A 468 2.98 -7.13 8.02
CA ARG A 468 2.76 -6.09 7.00
C ARG A 468 3.96 -5.89 6.07
N GLY A 469 5.12 -6.49 6.38
CA GLY A 469 6.36 -6.36 5.63
C GLY A 469 6.41 -7.24 4.39
N ARG A 470 7.30 -6.86 3.49
CA ARG A 470 7.63 -7.60 2.27
C ARG A 470 9.06 -8.13 2.39
N VAL A 471 9.23 -9.40 2.08
CA VAL A 471 10.53 -10.08 2.14
C VAL A 471 10.88 -10.63 0.76
N PHE A 472 12.10 -10.38 0.33
CA PHE A 472 12.73 -11.03 -0.82
C PHE A 472 13.91 -11.85 -0.33
N GLN A 473 13.97 -13.11 -0.74
CA GLN A 473 15.11 -13.96 -0.47
C GLN A 473 15.69 -14.47 -1.78
N THR A 474 17.03 -14.44 -1.86
CA THR A 474 17.77 -15.10 -2.93
C THR A 474 18.90 -15.93 -2.35
N LEU A 475 19.11 -17.11 -2.94
CA LEU A 475 20.23 -17.99 -2.65
C LEU A 475 21.47 -17.64 -3.47
N LEU A 476 21.39 -16.65 -4.37
CA LEU A 476 22.57 -16.10 -5.05
C LEU A 476 23.30 -15.10 -4.13
N GLY A 477 24.63 -15.03 -4.26
CA GLY A 477 25.47 -14.02 -3.62
C GLY A 477 26.67 -14.55 -2.87
N HIS A 478 27.20 -15.73 -3.22
CA HIS A 478 28.41 -16.27 -2.59
C HIS A 478 29.62 -15.32 -2.74
N SER A 479 29.78 -14.75 -3.94
CA SER A 479 30.93 -13.94 -4.34
C SER A 479 30.49 -12.65 -5.03
N GLU A 480 31.36 -11.64 -5.05
CA GLU A 480 31.15 -10.44 -5.84
C GLU A 480 30.92 -10.72 -7.33
N ARG A 481 31.44 -11.87 -7.83
CA ARG A 481 31.25 -12.34 -9.21
C ARG A 481 29.80 -12.70 -9.55
N THR A 482 28.96 -13.03 -8.56
CA THR A 482 27.50 -13.15 -8.75
C THR A 482 26.96 -11.88 -9.39
N TYR A 483 27.46 -10.73 -8.95
CA TYR A 483 27.03 -9.43 -9.40
C TYR A 483 27.70 -8.98 -10.69
N ASP A 484 28.48 -9.81 -11.40
CA ASP A 484 28.88 -9.56 -12.79
C ASP A 484 27.67 -9.69 -13.72
N ALA A 485 26.72 -10.57 -13.38
CA ALA A 485 25.46 -10.74 -14.09
C ALA A 485 24.54 -9.53 -13.87
N PHE A 486 24.14 -8.87 -14.97
CA PHE A 486 23.20 -7.74 -14.91
C PHE A 486 21.91 -8.13 -14.19
N ALA A 487 21.33 -9.28 -14.51
CA ALA A 487 20.07 -9.73 -13.94
C ALA A 487 20.16 -9.92 -12.40
N ALA A 488 21.28 -10.41 -11.87
CA ALA A 488 21.47 -10.53 -10.43
C ALA A 488 21.48 -9.15 -9.72
N ARG A 489 22.20 -8.16 -10.29
CA ARG A 489 22.19 -6.78 -9.79
C ARG A 489 20.80 -6.15 -9.88
N GLU A 490 20.14 -6.35 -11.01
CA GLU A 490 18.84 -5.78 -11.31
C GLU A 490 17.75 -6.37 -10.40
N MET A 491 17.82 -7.66 -10.08
CA MET A 491 16.95 -8.29 -9.10
C MET A 491 17.11 -7.66 -7.71
N LEU A 492 18.33 -7.43 -7.21
CA LEU A 492 18.54 -6.77 -5.91
C LEU A 492 17.95 -5.35 -5.87
N ARG A 493 18.18 -4.56 -6.92
CA ARG A 493 17.66 -3.20 -7.03
C ARG A 493 16.12 -3.18 -7.07
N ARG A 494 15.52 -4.05 -7.88
CA ARG A 494 14.06 -4.21 -7.97
C ARG A 494 13.49 -4.75 -6.66
N ALA A 495 14.20 -5.66 -5.99
CA ALA A 495 13.81 -6.18 -4.68
C ALA A 495 13.77 -5.06 -3.65
N ALA A 496 14.77 -4.19 -3.58
CA ALA A 496 14.77 -3.04 -2.67
C ALA A 496 13.56 -2.11 -2.88
N ALA A 497 13.26 -1.76 -4.13
CA ALA A 497 12.05 -0.99 -4.44
C ALA A 497 10.77 -1.75 -4.03
N TRP A 498 10.67 -3.03 -4.40
CA TRP A 498 9.49 -3.85 -4.13
C TRP A 498 9.25 -4.04 -2.62
N VAL A 499 10.27 -4.40 -1.85
CA VAL A 499 10.12 -4.62 -0.40
C VAL A 499 9.76 -3.34 0.34
N ALA A 500 10.26 -2.20 -0.14
CA ALA A 500 9.91 -0.87 0.37
C ALA A 500 8.55 -0.35 -0.13
N GLY A 501 7.84 -1.07 -1.00
CA GLY A 501 6.60 -0.61 -1.61
C GLY A 501 6.75 0.58 -2.54
N ARG A 502 7.92 0.75 -3.16
CA ARG A 502 8.25 1.84 -4.09
C ARG A 502 8.09 1.38 -5.54
N GLU A 503 7.81 2.35 -6.42
CA GLU A 503 7.75 2.14 -7.87
C GLU A 503 9.07 1.53 -8.40
N LEU A 504 8.96 0.37 -9.05
CA LEU A 504 10.04 -0.24 -9.81
C LEU A 504 10.22 0.53 -11.12
N ARG A 505 11.36 1.20 -11.26
CA ARG A 505 11.72 1.87 -12.53
C ARG A 505 12.61 0.97 -13.35
N SER A 506 12.32 0.80 -14.63
CA SER A 506 13.21 0.12 -15.56
C SER A 506 14.48 0.94 -15.75
N LEU A 507 15.63 0.28 -15.66
CA LEU A 507 16.91 0.84 -16.07
C LEU A 507 17.32 0.18 -17.39
N THR A 508 17.90 0.95 -18.29
CA THR A 508 18.54 0.38 -19.49
C THR A 508 19.66 -0.55 -19.03
N PRO A 509 19.68 -1.82 -19.50
CA PRO A 509 20.82 -2.69 -19.25
C PRO A 509 22.08 -2.01 -19.76
N VAL A 510 23.06 -1.86 -18.89
CA VAL A 510 24.39 -1.40 -19.26
C VAL A 510 25.36 -2.53 -18.90
N ASP A 511 26.18 -2.91 -19.88
CA ASP A 511 27.25 -3.88 -19.72
C ASP A 511 28.40 -3.18 -18.97
N ASP A 512 28.27 -3.15 -17.64
CA ASP A 512 29.20 -2.47 -16.75
C ASP A 512 30.36 -3.38 -16.32
N THR A 513 30.78 -4.33 -17.16
CA THR A 513 32.00 -5.14 -16.93
C THR A 513 33.29 -4.30 -16.84
N ALA A 514 33.18 -2.96 -16.80
CA ALA A 514 34.25 -2.00 -16.63
C ALA A 514 34.23 -1.19 -15.30
N ILE A 515 33.61 -1.68 -14.20
CA ILE A 515 33.76 -1.06 -12.85
C ILE A 515 34.66 -1.91 -11.94
N ALA A 516 35.78 -2.39 -12.48
CA ALA A 516 36.94 -2.83 -11.70
C ALA A 516 38.23 -2.06 -12.07
N ALA A 517 38.17 -1.18 -13.08
CA ALA A 517 39.33 -0.41 -13.55
C ALA A 517 39.47 0.99 -12.91
N LEU A 518 38.48 1.47 -12.15
CA LEU A 518 38.47 2.84 -11.58
C LEU A 518 38.90 2.92 -10.11
N THR A 519 39.07 1.80 -9.42
CA THR A 519 39.61 1.74 -8.04
C THR A 519 41.10 1.34 -7.98
N ALA A 520 41.71 0.99 -9.13
CA ALA A 520 43.13 0.65 -9.19
C ALA A 520 44.07 1.87 -9.41
N THR A 521 43.53 3.06 -9.71
CA THR A 521 44.34 4.21 -10.19
C THR A 521 44.41 5.41 -9.24
N THR A 522 43.70 5.41 -8.12
CA THR A 522 43.83 6.45 -7.08
C THR A 522 44.34 5.84 -5.79
N GLY A 523 45.63 5.52 -5.81
CA GLY A 523 46.37 5.13 -4.61
C GLY A 523 46.41 6.25 -3.56
N ARG A 524 46.44 5.79 -2.30
CA ARG A 524 46.62 6.50 -1.03
C ARG A 524 45.36 7.04 -0.39
N LEU A 525 44.96 6.38 0.69
CA LEU A 525 44.91 7.00 2.02
C LEU A 525 45.44 6.00 3.06
N GLN A 526 46.54 6.37 3.73
CA GLN A 526 46.95 5.95 5.08
C GLN A 526 46.99 7.24 5.92
N PRO A 527 46.92 7.13 7.26
CA PRO A 527 45.95 6.44 8.09
C PRO A 527 44.68 7.28 8.33
#